data_AF-A0AAE0I2L9-F1
#
_entry.id   AF-A0AAE0I2L9-F1
#
_cell.length_a   1.000
_cell.length_b   1.000
_cell.length_c   1.000
_cell.angle_alpha   90.00
_cell.angle_beta   90.00
_cell.angle_gamma   90.00
#
_symmetry.space_group_name_H-M   'P 1'
#
loop_
_entity.id
_entity.type
_entity.pdbx_description
1 polymer ?
#
loop_
_entity_poly.entity_id
_entity_poly.type
_entity_poly.pdbx_seq_one_letter_code
_entity_poly.pdbx_strand_id
1 'polypeptide(L)'
;MLSRKTLSVLALTTFTLLVLLATSNRLGSWSGLDEPYYHREQDAAHDDHKSHYAPQDPAHGGKGDYPPPPPPYSPPPPPPAPTHNASDPSHPPPQTSDKPPRDPDCAHYPATSNILLIVKTGASESFARLPTQFLTMLKCIPDYLVFSDMDQQVAGHHVHDSLSTVLAEVKDGNSDFDLYRRQQACLVDQENCNKLGNPASEGWNLDKYKNVHIAEKTYAMKPGYDWYVFIDADTYVLWPNLVQWLGKLKANKKHYLGSITLINNFSFGHGGSGYVVSKAAMKDFAGKNPGIANKYDERAKHECCGDYVFAMALKETSSVAVQQVWPTINGEKPATLPFGPSHWCHPIVTMHHMNSEEISTFWDFERRRTAKAAKSGDTTPLLIKDIYTEYLASKLQPKREDWDNKCDDRFYLDVEDKSNKWEDWQLGRMKPYKEYNAFEKKAHLSFEDCAAACESLPETECFQYKYQKGICMFSRSVMLGKPVKEDEELGHTISGWDVKKIDKWVKAQGECKKIHWPEVKAQS
;
A
#
# COMPACT_ATOMS: atom_id res chain seq x y z
N MET A 1 -36.81 -47.45 27.39
CA MET A 1 -35.41 -47.91 27.50
C MET A 1 -34.80 -47.86 26.11
N LEU A 2 -33.90 -46.91 25.85
CA LEU A 2 -33.23 -46.80 24.55
C LEU A 2 -32.23 -47.96 24.40
N SER A 3 -32.23 -48.61 23.23
CA SER A 3 -31.31 -49.72 22.92
C SER A 3 -29.85 -49.24 23.03
N ARG A 4 -28.95 -50.12 23.47
CA ARG A 4 -27.50 -49.84 23.54
C ARG A 4 -26.96 -49.26 22.22
N LYS A 5 -27.48 -49.70 21.08
CA LYS A 5 -27.09 -49.16 19.76
C LYS A 5 -27.54 -47.72 19.57
N THR A 6 -28.72 -47.36 20.07
CA THR A 6 -29.26 -45.99 19.99
C THR A 6 -28.50 -45.03 20.91
N LEU A 7 -28.05 -45.49 22.08
CA LEU A 7 -27.16 -44.71 22.95
C LEU A 7 -25.78 -44.48 22.33
N SER A 8 -25.20 -45.48 21.67
CA SER A 8 -23.91 -45.32 20.99
C SER A 8 -23.99 -44.35 19.82
N VAL A 9 -25.07 -44.39 19.02
CA VAL A 9 -25.27 -43.44 17.92
C VAL A 9 -25.48 -42.02 18.47
N LEU A 10 -26.29 -41.85 19.52
CA LEU A 10 -26.49 -40.53 20.12
C LEU A 10 -25.18 -39.95 20.66
N ALA A 11 -24.38 -40.75 21.36
CA ALA A 11 -23.10 -40.35 21.91
C ALA A 11 -22.08 -39.98 20.81
N LEU A 12 -22.08 -40.72 19.70
CA LEU A 12 -21.22 -40.40 18.56
C LEU A 12 -21.67 -39.08 17.90
N THR A 13 -22.97 -38.86 17.73
CA THR A 13 -23.50 -37.62 17.13
C THR A 13 -23.27 -36.40 18.01
N THR A 14 -23.42 -36.50 19.34
CA THR A 14 -23.11 -35.40 20.25
C THR A 14 -21.61 -35.12 20.34
N PHE A 15 -20.76 -36.15 20.33
CA PHE A 15 -19.32 -35.96 20.29
C PHE A 15 -18.87 -35.29 18.97
N THR A 16 -19.44 -35.69 17.84
CA THR A 16 -19.15 -35.08 16.53
C THR A 16 -19.64 -33.62 16.47
N LEU A 17 -20.80 -33.32 17.05
CA LEU A 17 -21.30 -31.94 17.14
C LEU A 17 -20.43 -31.06 18.06
N LEU A 18 -19.95 -31.60 19.18
CA LEU A 18 -19.05 -30.90 20.11
C LEU A 18 -17.67 -30.66 19.49
N VAL A 19 -17.14 -31.62 18.72
CA VAL A 19 -15.91 -31.42 17.95
C VAL A 19 -16.11 -30.37 16.86
N LEU A 20 -17.23 -30.41 16.12
CA LEU A 20 -17.55 -29.39 15.11
C LEU A 20 -17.68 -28.00 15.73
N LEU A 21 -18.34 -27.86 16.88
CA LEU A 21 -18.45 -26.61 17.63
C LEU A 21 -17.10 -26.12 18.20
N ALA A 22 -16.25 -27.04 18.68
CA ALA A 22 -14.91 -26.71 19.15
C ALA A 22 -13.96 -26.31 18.00
N THR A 23 -14.15 -26.86 16.80
CA THR A 23 -13.39 -26.47 15.61
C THR A 23 -13.93 -25.22 14.92
N SER A 24 -15.24 -24.94 15.00
CA SER A 24 -15.83 -23.71 14.45
C SER A 24 -15.47 -22.48 15.28
N ASN A 25 -15.27 -22.63 16.59
CA ASN A 25 -14.75 -21.55 17.46
C ASN A 25 -13.24 -21.27 17.28
N ARG A 26 -12.53 -22.06 16.45
CA ARG A 26 -11.14 -21.77 16.03
C ARG A 26 -11.05 -21.16 14.62
N LEU A 27 -12.18 -20.89 13.97
CA LEU A 27 -12.27 -20.17 12.70
C LEU A 27 -12.88 -18.79 12.94
N GLY A 28 -12.24 -18.02 13.82
CA GLY A 28 -12.44 -16.57 13.92
C GLY A 28 -11.71 -15.90 12.76
N SER A 29 -12.43 -15.01 12.06
CA SER A 29 -11.92 -14.20 10.95
C SER A 29 -10.69 -13.40 11.37
N TRP A 30 -9.50 -13.89 11.03
CA TRP A 30 -8.26 -13.15 11.21
C TRP A 30 -7.94 -12.42 9.91
N SER A 31 -8.31 -11.15 9.85
CA SER A 31 -7.77 -10.18 8.90
C SER A 31 -6.37 -9.79 9.36
N GLY A 32 -5.40 -10.69 9.17
CA GLY A 32 -3.97 -10.47 9.47
C GLY A 32 -3.26 -9.61 8.43
N LEU A 33 -3.84 -8.46 8.06
CA LEU A 33 -3.24 -7.48 7.14
C LEU A 33 -3.11 -6.10 7.79
N ASP A 34 -2.94 -6.07 9.11
CA ASP A 34 -3.09 -4.87 9.91
C ASP A 34 -1.93 -4.62 10.88
N GLU A 35 -0.70 -4.99 10.49
CA GLU A 35 0.52 -4.51 11.13
C GLU A 35 1.55 -4.11 10.08
N PRO A 36 1.81 -2.82 9.87
CA PRO A 36 3.06 -2.42 9.28
C PRO A 36 4.13 -2.43 10.37
N TYR A 37 5.16 -3.27 10.18
CA TYR A 37 6.45 -3.13 10.87
C TYR A 37 7.10 -1.80 10.46
N TYR A 38 6.64 -0.69 11.04
CA TYR A 38 7.29 0.61 10.94
C TYR A 38 8.22 0.79 12.14
N HIS A 39 9.43 0.24 12.05
CA HIS A 39 10.53 0.72 12.88
C HIS A 39 11.18 1.91 12.19
N ARG A 40 10.81 3.10 12.64
CA ARG A 40 11.53 4.35 12.37
C ARG A 40 12.76 4.38 13.27
N GLU A 41 13.93 4.01 12.75
CA GLU A 41 15.18 4.22 13.48
C GLU A 41 15.56 5.71 13.47
N GLN A 42 15.53 6.30 14.65
CA GLN A 42 16.54 7.24 15.09
C GLN A 42 17.46 6.48 16.05
N ASP A 43 18.76 6.72 15.89
CA ASP A 43 19.88 6.30 16.75
C ASP A 43 20.59 5.00 16.35
N ALA A 44 21.58 5.18 15.47
CA ALA A 44 22.65 4.22 15.24
C ALA A 44 23.65 4.26 16.41
N ALA A 45 23.76 3.17 17.17
CA ALA A 45 24.99 2.74 17.85
C ALA A 45 24.87 1.29 18.36
N HIS A 46 25.78 0.43 17.89
CA HIS A 46 26.26 -0.83 18.47
C HIS A 46 25.23 -1.81 19.09
N ASP A 47 24.98 -2.95 18.45
CA ASP A 47 25.61 -4.23 18.83
C ASP A 47 25.27 -5.36 17.85
N ASP A 48 26.18 -6.34 17.75
CA ASP A 48 26.03 -7.60 17.02
C ASP A 48 24.99 -8.50 17.71
N HIS A 49 24.09 -9.16 16.96
CA HIS A 49 23.80 -10.61 17.08
C HIS A 49 22.64 -11.11 16.18
N LYS A 50 23.01 -11.97 15.23
CA LYS A 50 22.43 -13.27 14.82
C LYS A 50 20.90 -13.39 14.70
N SER A 51 20.44 -13.52 13.45
CA SER A 51 19.11 -13.98 13.06
C SER A 51 18.83 -15.41 13.53
N HIS A 52 17.67 -15.62 14.16
CA HIS A 52 17.15 -16.93 14.48
C HIS A 52 16.35 -17.51 13.31
N TYR A 53 16.66 -18.76 13.00
CA TYR A 53 16.08 -19.62 11.98
C TYR A 53 14.57 -19.80 12.14
N ALA A 54 13.86 -19.81 11.00
CA ALA A 54 12.50 -20.34 10.92
C ALA A 54 12.50 -21.87 11.17
N PRO A 55 11.53 -22.42 11.93
CA PRO A 55 11.43 -23.86 12.14
C PRO A 55 11.06 -24.57 10.84
N GLN A 56 11.91 -25.51 10.42
CA GLN A 56 11.55 -26.54 9.44
C GLN A 56 10.85 -27.67 10.18
N ASP A 57 9.63 -28.03 9.76
CA ASP A 57 9.04 -29.32 10.09
C ASP A 57 8.92 -30.18 8.81
N PRO A 58 9.18 -31.50 8.91
CA PRO A 58 9.45 -32.35 7.77
C PRO A 58 8.18 -32.84 7.06
N ALA A 59 8.31 -32.93 5.74
CA ALA A 59 7.33 -33.45 4.80
C ALA A 59 6.93 -34.91 5.10
N HIS A 60 5.63 -35.16 5.19
CA HIS A 60 5.05 -36.49 4.97
C HIS A 60 4.54 -36.58 3.52
N GLY A 61 5.26 -37.36 2.71
CA GLY A 61 4.90 -37.65 1.34
C GLY A 61 3.70 -38.60 1.24
N GLY A 62 2.73 -38.21 0.41
CA GLY A 62 1.71 -39.09 -0.15
C GLY A 62 1.68 -38.89 -1.66
N LYS A 63 2.13 -39.90 -2.42
CA LYS A 63 2.01 -39.95 -3.88
C LYS A 63 0.53 -40.14 -4.25
N GLY A 64 -0.07 -39.14 -4.88
CA GLY A 64 -1.35 -39.26 -5.56
C GLY A 64 -1.13 -39.18 -7.08
N ASP A 65 -1.40 -40.27 -7.78
CA ASP A 65 -1.38 -40.34 -9.24
C ASP A 65 -2.53 -39.48 -9.81
N TYR A 66 -2.21 -38.36 -10.46
CA TYR A 66 -3.16 -37.60 -11.27
C TYR A 66 -3.00 -37.96 -12.75
N PRO A 67 -4.10 -38.14 -13.51
CA PRO A 67 -4.03 -38.38 -14.95
C PRO A 67 -3.49 -37.14 -15.69
N PRO A 68 -2.85 -37.32 -16.86
CA PRO A 68 -2.27 -36.22 -17.61
C PRO A 68 -3.34 -35.24 -18.11
N PRO A 69 -3.01 -33.93 -18.23
CA PRO A 69 -3.93 -32.92 -18.70
C PRO A 69 -4.31 -33.14 -20.18
N PRO A 70 -5.53 -32.76 -20.60
CA PRO A 70 -5.92 -32.79 -22.00
C PRO A 70 -5.15 -31.74 -22.82
N PRO A 71 -5.00 -31.93 -24.14
CA PRO A 71 -4.30 -31.00 -25.00
C PRO A 71 -5.01 -29.63 -25.06
N PRO A 72 -4.26 -28.54 -25.28
CA PRO A 72 -4.82 -27.19 -25.32
C PRO A 72 -5.81 -27.01 -26.47
N TYR A 73 -6.97 -26.45 -26.15
CA TYR A 73 -8.02 -26.08 -27.09
C TYR A 73 -7.53 -24.94 -27.99
N SER A 74 -7.51 -25.19 -29.31
CA SER A 74 -7.22 -24.15 -30.31
C SER A 74 -8.53 -23.46 -30.69
N PRO A 75 -8.71 -22.14 -30.44
CA PRO A 75 -9.91 -21.44 -30.89
C PRO A 75 -9.95 -21.37 -32.43
N PRO A 76 -11.14 -21.45 -33.05
CA PRO A 76 -11.27 -21.27 -34.49
C PRO A 76 -10.89 -19.84 -34.92
N PRO A 77 -10.38 -19.65 -36.14
CA PRO A 77 -10.00 -18.34 -36.64
C PRO A 77 -11.21 -17.39 -36.72
N PRO A 78 -11.00 -16.08 -36.52
CA PRO A 78 -12.08 -15.10 -36.60
C PRO A 78 -12.67 -15.05 -38.02
N PRO A 79 -13.98 -14.75 -38.14
CA PRO A 79 -14.61 -14.56 -39.44
C PRO A 79 -13.99 -13.37 -40.17
N PRO A 80 -13.91 -13.40 -41.52
CA PRO A 80 -13.34 -12.31 -42.29
C PRO A 80 -14.13 -11.02 -42.09
N ALA A 81 -13.40 -9.91 -41.99
CA ALA A 81 -13.95 -8.57 -41.83
C ALA A 81 -14.91 -8.21 -42.99
N PRO A 82 -15.98 -7.46 -42.75
CA PRO A 82 -16.86 -6.99 -43.81
C PRO A 82 -16.08 -6.11 -44.79
N THR A 83 -16.10 -6.49 -46.06
CA THR A 83 -15.59 -5.67 -47.16
C THR A 83 -16.50 -4.45 -47.33
N HIS A 84 -16.06 -3.29 -46.87
CA HIS A 84 -16.70 -2.02 -47.20
C HIS A 84 -16.38 -1.68 -48.66
N ASN A 85 -17.39 -1.81 -49.52
CA ASN A 85 -17.35 -1.33 -50.90
C ASN A 85 -17.18 0.20 -50.96
N ALA A 86 -16.37 0.64 -51.91
CA ALA A 86 -16.01 2.02 -52.13
C ALA A 86 -17.13 2.85 -52.79
N SER A 87 -17.19 4.11 -52.35
CA SER A 87 -17.50 5.36 -53.07
C SER A 87 -18.88 5.59 -53.70
N ASP A 88 -19.59 6.58 -53.12
CA ASP A 88 -20.51 7.49 -53.82
C ASP A 88 -19.94 8.92 -53.73
N PRO A 89 -19.57 9.59 -54.83
CA PRO A 89 -18.92 10.90 -54.81
C PRO A 89 -19.93 12.03 -55.09
N SER A 90 -20.75 12.42 -54.11
CA SER A 90 -21.55 13.65 -54.26
C SER A 90 -21.93 14.38 -52.97
N HIS A 91 -21.09 14.37 -51.93
CA HIS A 91 -21.22 15.32 -50.81
C HIS A 91 -19.86 15.91 -50.44
N PRO A 92 -19.72 17.26 -50.36
CA PRO A 92 -18.53 17.86 -49.78
C PRO A 92 -18.42 17.40 -48.31
N PRO A 93 -17.23 17.00 -47.83
CA PRO A 93 -17.08 16.51 -46.47
C PRO A 93 -17.49 17.62 -45.50
N PRO A 94 -18.29 17.31 -44.46
CA PRO A 94 -18.52 18.24 -43.38
C PRO A 94 -17.15 18.66 -42.82
N GLN A 95 -16.85 19.96 -42.86
CA GLN A 95 -15.76 20.50 -42.05
C GLN A 95 -16.19 20.43 -40.60
N THR A 96 -16.08 19.25 -39.99
CA THR A 96 -16.15 19.15 -38.56
C THR A 96 -14.74 19.26 -38.01
N SER A 97 -14.47 20.38 -37.35
CA SER A 97 -13.38 20.48 -36.40
C SER A 97 -13.73 19.63 -35.16
N ASP A 98 -13.87 18.32 -35.33
CA ASP A 98 -14.25 17.40 -34.25
C ASP A 98 -13.00 17.01 -33.46
N LYS A 99 -12.48 17.95 -32.68
CA LYS A 99 -11.89 17.52 -31.41
C LYS A 99 -13.06 17.05 -30.54
N PRO A 100 -13.06 15.80 -30.03
CA PRO A 100 -14.11 15.35 -29.14
C PRO A 100 -14.25 16.37 -27.99
N PRO A 101 -15.48 16.62 -27.50
CA PRO A 101 -15.70 17.53 -26.38
C PRO A 101 -14.73 17.17 -25.26
N ARG A 102 -13.89 18.13 -24.84
CA ARG A 102 -12.96 17.92 -23.73
C ARG A 102 -13.80 17.66 -22.49
N ASP A 103 -13.64 16.50 -21.87
CA ASP A 103 -14.33 16.16 -20.62
C ASP A 103 -14.15 17.31 -19.62
N PRO A 104 -15.25 17.94 -19.15
CA PRO A 104 -15.17 19.04 -18.18
C PRO A 104 -14.37 18.68 -16.93
N ASP A 105 -14.39 17.41 -16.50
CA ASP A 105 -13.62 16.91 -15.37
C ASP A 105 -12.10 17.00 -15.61
N CYS A 106 -11.67 16.99 -16.88
CA CYS A 106 -10.27 17.04 -17.30
C CYS A 106 -9.83 18.43 -17.80
N ALA A 107 -10.67 19.46 -17.65
CA ALA A 107 -10.39 20.80 -18.15
C ALA A 107 -9.15 21.45 -17.49
N HIS A 108 -8.94 21.19 -16.20
CA HIS A 108 -7.86 21.77 -15.39
C HIS A 108 -6.78 20.76 -15.00
N TYR A 109 -6.78 19.59 -15.63
CA TYR A 109 -5.80 18.55 -15.37
C TYR A 109 -4.41 18.95 -15.89
N PRO A 110 -3.31 18.69 -15.15
CA PRO A 110 -1.97 19.06 -15.58
C PRO A 110 -1.53 18.25 -16.81
N ALA A 111 -0.50 18.74 -17.51
CA ALA A 111 0.11 18.00 -18.62
C ALA A 111 0.94 16.83 -18.08
N THR A 112 0.61 15.61 -18.50
CA THR A 112 1.25 14.36 -18.02
C THR A 112 2.02 13.62 -19.11
N SER A 113 2.17 14.19 -20.30
CA SER A 113 2.69 13.49 -21.50
C SER A 113 4.12 12.97 -21.40
N ASN A 114 4.91 13.43 -20.42
CA ASN A 114 6.28 12.96 -20.17
C ASN A 114 6.37 11.98 -18.99
N ILE A 115 5.25 11.64 -18.36
CA ILE A 115 5.16 10.72 -17.22
C ILE A 115 4.34 9.50 -17.65
N LEU A 116 4.93 8.31 -17.53
CA LEU A 116 4.20 7.06 -17.66
C LEU A 116 3.85 6.56 -16.26
N LEU A 117 2.56 6.34 -16.01
CA LEU A 117 2.09 5.67 -14.80
C LEU A 117 1.97 4.16 -15.06
N ILE A 118 2.51 3.37 -14.15
CA ILE A 118 2.53 1.91 -14.16
C ILE A 118 1.81 1.43 -12.90
N VAL A 119 0.67 0.76 -13.09
CA VAL A 119 -0.17 0.26 -12.00
C VAL A 119 0.05 -1.25 -11.87
N LYS A 120 0.45 -1.71 -10.68
CA LYS A 120 0.59 -3.12 -10.33
C LYS A 120 -0.62 -3.58 -9.50
N THR A 121 -1.08 -4.81 -9.71
CA THR A 121 -2.11 -5.46 -8.89
C THR A 121 -1.96 -6.99 -8.92
N GLY A 122 -2.84 -7.72 -8.24
CA GLY A 122 -3.06 -9.15 -8.44
C GLY A 122 -4.38 -9.43 -9.15
N ALA A 123 -4.47 -10.51 -9.93
CA ALA A 123 -5.72 -10.87 -10.62
C ALA A 123 -6.86 -11.16 -9.63
N SER A 124 -6.52 -11.57 -8.40
CA SER A 124 -7.45 -11.76 -7.28
C SER A 124 -8.14 -10.48 -6.80
N GLU A 125 -7.61 -9.30 -7.10
CA GLU A 125 -8.14 -8.00 -6.66
C GLU A 125 -8.36 -6.98 -7.79
N SER A 126 -7.96 -7.31 -9.03
CA SER A 126 -8.11 -6.46 -10.22
C SER A 126 -9.50 -5.82 -10.33
N PHE A 127 -10.57 -6.59 -10.15
CA PHE A 127 -11.95 -6.09 -10.27
C PHE A 127 -12.40 -5.23 -9.08
N ALA A 128 -11.77 -5.38 -7.91
CA ALA A 128 -12.07 -4.56 -6.73
C ALA A 128 -11.32 -3.22 -6.76
N ARG A 129 -10.15 -3.16 -7.39
CA ARG A 129 -9.26 -1.99 -7.33
C ARG A 129 -9.27 -1.15 -8.61
N LEU A 130 -9.10 -1.77 -9.78
CA LEU A 130 -8.86 -1.05 -11.03
C LEU A 130 -10.03 -0.18 -11.52
N PRO A 131 -11.31 -0.60 -11.44
CA PRO A 131 -12.41 0.22 -11.94
C PRO A 131 -12.45 1.62 -11.32
N THR A 132 -12.21 1.74 -10.02
CA THR A 132 -12.15 3.04 -9.35
C THR A 132 -11.01 3.90 -9.88
N GLN A 133 -9.84 3.31 -10.16
CA GLN A 133 -8.71 4.04 -10.73
C GLN A 133 -9.02 4.60 -12.12
N PHE A 134 -9.66 3.81 -12.99
CA PHE A 134 -10.09 4.24 -14.33
C PHE A 134 -11.10 5.38 -14.29
N LEU A 135 -12.02 5.35 -13.33
CA LEU A 135 -13.04 6.38 -13.16
C LEU A 135 -12.51 7.66 -12.50
N THR A 136 -11.32 7.62 -11.88
CA THR A 136 -10.77 8.73 -11.08
C THR A 136 -9.41 9.21 -11.59
N MET A 137 -8.30 8.84 -10.94
CA MET A 137 -6.98 9.40 -11.22
C MET A 137 -6.41 9.01 -12.60
N LEU A 138 -6.91 7.94 -13.24
CA LEU A 138 -6.51 7.54 -14.60
C LEU A 138 -7.43 8.14 -15.68
N LYS A 139 -8.56 8.74 -15.30
CA LYS A 139 -9.59 9.23 -16.23
C LYS A 139 -9.03 10.25 -17.23
N CYS A 140 -8.14 11.12 -16.77
CA CYS A 140 -7.68 12.28 -17.54
C CYS A 140 -6.27 12.13 -18.13
N ILE A 141 -5.59 11.01 -17.91
CA ILE A 141 -4.25 10.78 -18.47
C ILE A 141 -4.34 10.06 -19.81
N PRO A 142 -3.48 10.42 -20.78
CA PRO A 142 -3.56 9.86 -22.12
C PRO A 142 -2.94 8.46 -22.23
N ASP A 143 -2.07 8.09 -21.29
CA ASP A 143 -1.30 6.86 -21.37
C ASP A 143 -0.91 6.31 -20.00
N TYR A 144 -0.96 4.99 -19.85
CA TYR A 144 -0.56 4.22 -18.67
C TYR A 144 -0.42 2.74 -19.03
N LEU A 145 0.17 1.97 -18.13
CA LEU A 145 0.19 0.51 -18.20
C LEU A 145 -0.36 -0.09 -16.92
N VAL A 146 -1.12 -1.17 -17.05
CA VAL A 146 -1.60 -1.97 -15.90
C VAL A 146 -1.01 -3.37 -16.00
N PHE A 147 -0.41 -3.84 -14.93
CA PHE A 147 0.17 -5.18 -14.83
C PHE A 147 -0.45 -5.95 -13.67
N SER A 148 -0.66 -7.26 -13.89
CA SER A 148 -1.02 -8.19 -12.83
C SER A 148 -0.26 -9.52 -12.97
N ASP A 149 -0.68 -10.55 -12.24
CA ASP A 149 -0.28 -11.94 -12.43
C ASP A 149 -1.20 -12.70 -13.39
N MET A 150 -1.97 -12.00 -14.23
CA MET A 150 -2.80 -12.60 -15.27
C MET A 150 -3.03 -11.59 -16.40
N ASP A 151 -3.11 -12.09 -17.64
CA ASP A 151 -3.56 -11.28 -18.78
C ASP A 151 -5.08 -11.18 -18.73
N GLN A 152 -5.62 -9.95 -18.62
CA GLN A 152 -7.05 -9.73 -18.42
C GLN A 152 -7.53 -8.46 -19.13
N GLN A 153 -8.83 -8.39 -19.41
CA GLN A 153 -9.53 -7.15 -19.77
C GLN A 153 -10.41 -6.71 -18.60
N VAL A 154 -10.20 -5.52 -18.05
CA VAL A 154 -10.99 -4.97 -16.94
C VAL A 154 -11.52 -3.62 -17.35
N ALA A 155 -12.86 -3.47 -17.36
CA ALA A 155 -13.54 -2.23 -17.76
C ALA A 155 -13.09 -1.66 -19.13
N GLY A 156 -12.70 -2.53 -20.08
CA GLY A 156 -12.22 -2.13 -21.41
C GLY A 156 -10.72 -1.83 -21.48
N HIS A 157 -9.99 -1.94 -20.37
CA HIS A 157 -8.55 -1.72 -20.29
C HIS A 157 -7.79 -3.05 -20.20
N HIS A 158 -6.64 -3.11 -20.88
CA HIS A 158 -5.77 -4.29 -20.86
C HIS A 158 -4.90 -4.29 -19.60
N VAL A 159 -4.93 -5.43 -18.91
CA VAL A 159 -4.08 -5.76 -17.78
C VAL A 159 -3.10 -6.83 -18.26
N HIS A 160 -1.81 -6.48 -18.28
CA HIS A 160 -0.76 -7.33 -18.81
C HIS A 160 -0.27 -8.34 -17.77
N ASP A 161 -0.05 -9.59 -18.19
CA ASP A 161 0.61 -10.59 -17.35
C ASP A 161 2.10 -10.24 -17.18
N SER A 162 2.48 -9.83 -15.97
CA SER A 162 3.89 -9.58 -15.61
C SER A 162 4.72 -10.86 -15.53
N LEU A 163 4.12 -12.00 -15.21
CA LEU A 163 4.81 -13.25 -14.92
C LEU A 163 4.97 -14.17 -16.14
N SER A 164 4.38 -13.81 -17.28
CA SER A 164 4.39 -14.65 -18.50
C SER A 164 5.77 -14.99 -19.04
N THR A 165 6.81 -14.25 -18.65
CA THR A 165 8.21 -14.45 -19.05
C THR A 165 9.10 -14.95 -17.92
N VAL A 166 8.57 -15.23 -16.73
CA VAL A 166 9.34 -15.88 -15.64
C VAL A 166 9.78 -17.26 -16.09
N LEU A 167 11.05 -17.61 -15.80
CA LEU A 167 11.67 -18.89 -16.17
C LEU A 167 10.85 -20.09 -15.70
N ALA A 168 10.74 -21.13 -16.54
CA ALA A 168 9.99 -22.35 -16.20
C ALA A 168 10.57 -23.05 -14.96
N GLU A 169 11.89 -23.15 -14.86
CA GLU A 169 12.61 -23.73 -13.72
C GLU A 169 12.34 -23.04 -12.37
N VAL A 170 11.94 -21.77 -12.39
CA VAL A 170 11.54 -21.01 -11.19
C VAL A 170 10.08 -21.27 -10.80
N LYS A 171 9.23 -21.60 -11.78
CA LYS A 171 7.79 -21.88 -11.59
C LYS A 171 7.53 -23.34 -11.23
N ASP A 172 8.29 -24.25 -11.81
CA ASP A 172 8.06 -25.70 -11.72
C ASP A 172 8.36 -26.21 -10.31
N GLY A 173 7.37 -26.86 -9.68
CA GLY A 173 7.47 -27.36 -8.30
C GLY A 173 7.50 -26.27 -7.22
N ASN A 174 7.31 -25.01 -7.58
CA ASN A 174 7.31 -23.88 -6.65
C ASN A 174 5.87 -23.49 -6.27
N SER A 175 5.54 -23.58 -4.97
CA SER A 175 4.21 -23.25 -4.44
C SER A 175 3.86 -21.77 -4.51
N ASP A 176 4.85 -20.87 -4.66
CA ASP A 176 4.57 -19.44 -4.86
C ASP A 176 3.68 -19.21 -6.10
N PHE A 177 3.79 -20.08 -7.10
CA PHE A 177 3.01 -20.02 -8.34
C PHE A 177 1.70 -20.82 -8.31
N ASP A 178 1.27 -21.35 -7.16
CA ASP A 178 0.00 -22.08 -7.05
C ASP A 178 -1.20 -21.18 -7.38
N LEU A 179 -1.20 -19.95 -6.84
CA LEU A 179 -2.20 -18.93 -7.19
C LEU A 179 -2.17 -18.64 -8.68
N TYR A 180 -1.00 -18.38 -9.26
CA TYR A 180 -0.86 -18.11 -10.70
C TYR A 180 -1.50 -19.21 -11.55
N ARG A 181 -1.15 -20.47 -11.29
CA ARG A 181 -1.71 -21.64 -11.99
C ARG A 181 -3.21 -21.76 -11.82
N ARG A 182 -3.71 -21.58 -10.59
CA ARG A 182 -5.14 -21.64 -10.28
C ARG A 182 -5.94 -20.57 -11.02
N GLN A 183 -5.42 -19.34 -11.08
CA GLN A 183 -6.07 -18.23 -11.77
C GLN A 183 -6.13 -18.44 -13.29
N GLN A 184 -5.04 -18.97 -13.87
CA GLN A 184 -4.97 -19.30 -15.31
C GLN A 184 -5.92 -20.46 -15.69
N ALA A 185 -6.08 -21.44 -14.81
CA ALA A 185 -7.00 -22.56 -15.00
C ALA A 185 -8.47 -22.21 -14.67
N CYS A 186 -8.73 -21.03 -14.13
CA CYS A 186 -10.06 -20.61 -13.71
C CYS A 186 -10.97 -20.37 -14.92
N LEU A 187 -12.06 -21.13 -15.02
CA LEU A 187 -13.06 -21.01 -16.08
C LEU A 187 -14.24 -20.09 -15.73
N VAL A 188 -14.25 -19.57 -14.51
CA VAL A 188 -15.29 -18.69 -13.96
C VAL A 188 -14.64 -17.40 -13.43
N ASP A 189 -15.23 -16.73 -12.45
CA ASP A 189 -14.62 -15.59 -11.79
C ASP A 189 -13.47 -15.98 -10.84
N GLN A 190 -12.46 -15.11 -10.78
CA GLN A 190 -11.26 -15.31 -9.99
C GLN A 190 -11.56 -15.37 -8.49
N GLU A 191 -12.57 -14.64 -8.01
CA GLU A 191 -12.99 -14.68 -6.61
C GLU A 191 -13.40 -16.10 -6.20
N ASN A 192 -14.27 -16.74 -6.99
CA ASN A 192 -14.72 -18.10 -6.72
C ASN A 192 -13.61 -19.14 -6.82
N CYS A 193 -12.71 -19.02 -7.81
CA CYS A 193 -11.57 -19.93 -7.92
C CYS A 193 -10.58 -19.78 -6.75
N ASN A 194 -10.35 -18.56 -6.28
CA ASN A 194 -9.37 -18.29 -5.24
C ASN A 194 -9.85 -18.62 -3.81
N LYS A 195 -11.14 -18.90 -3.62
CA LYS A 195 -11.69 -19.45 -2.35
C LYS A 195 -11.08 -20.79 -1.95
N LEU A 196 -10.44 -21.50 -2.89
CA LEU A 196 -9.76 -22.76 -2.63
C LEU A 196 -8.40 -22.60 -1.92
N GLY A 197 -7.92 -21.38 -1.73
CA GLY A 197 -6.67 -21.09 -1.03
C GLY A 197 -6.76 -19.88 -0.10
N ASN A 198 -5.61 -19.27 0.14
CA ASN A 198 -5.48 -18.01 0.87
C ASN A 198 -4.87 -16.96 -0.08
N PRO A 199 -5.69 -16.27 -0.89
CA PRO A 199 -5.19 -15.36 -1.91
C PRO A 199 -4.37 -14.20 -1.35
N ALA A 200 -4.57 -13.82 -0.09
CA ALA A 200 -3.75 -12.80 0.55
C ALA A 200 -2.30 -13.27 0.71
N SER A 201 -2.07 -14.42 1.33
CA SER A 201 -0.71 -14.95 1.52
C SER A 201 -0.10 -15.47 0.22
N GLU A 202 -0.88 -16.17 -0.61
CA GLU A 202 -0.39 -16.69 -1.89
C GLU A 202 -0.07 -15.53 -2.86
N GLY A 203 -0.89 -14.48 -2.88
CA GLY A 203 -0.66 -13.28 -3.67
C GLY A 203 0.61 -12.54 -3.24
N TRP A 204 0.83 -12.40 -1.92
CA TRP A 204 2.07 -11.83 -1.39
C TRP A 204 3.32 -12.62 -1.82
N ASN A 205 3.28 -13.95 -1.72
CA ASN A 205 4.40 -14.81 -2.13
C ASN A 205 4.67 -14.73 -3.63
N LEU A 206 3.62 -14.58 -4.45
CA LEU A 206 3.73 -14.44 -5.90
C LEU A 206 4.22 -13.04 -6.33
N ASP A 207 3.90 -12.00 -5.56
CA ASP A 207 4.19 -10.60 -5.92
C ASP A 207 5.71 -10.34 -6.10
N LYS A 208 6.55 -11.08 -5.38
CA LYS A 208 8.01 -10.90 -5.41
C LYS A 208 8.67 -11.11 -6.78
N TYR A 209 7.98 -11.79 -7.72
CA TYR A 209 8.47 -12.02 -9.08
C TYR A 209 8.05 -10.92 -10.06
N LYS A 210 7.16 -9.98 -9.69
CA LYS A 210 6.54 -9.05 -10.64
C LYS A 210 7.42 -7.84 -10.97
N ASN A 211 7.98 -7.15 -9.99
CA ASN A 211 8.49 -5.78 -10.18
C ASN A 211 9.59 -5.65 -11.24
N VAL A 212 10.53 -6.61 -11.31
CA VAL A 212 11.61 -6.58 -12.31
C VAL A 212 11.07 -6.83 -13.72
N HIS A 213 10.16 -7.81 -13.86
CA HIS A 213 9.47 -8.07 -15.13
C HIS A 213 8.61 -6.89 -15.57
N ILE A 214 7.87 -6.26 -14.64
CA ILE A 214 7.08 -5.06 -14.91
C ILE A 214 7.99 -3.95 -15.46
N ALA A 215 9.14 -3.69 -14.84
CA ALA A 215 10.08 -2.66 -15.29
C ALA A 215 10.64 -2.97 -16.69
N GLU A 216 11.04 -4.22 -16.96
CA GLU A 216 11.53 -4.64 -18.28
C GLU A 216 10.46 -4.50 -19.36
N LYS A 217 9.26 -5.05 -19.14
CA LYS A 217 8.13 -5.00 -20.08
C LYS A 217 7.67 -3.57 -20.33
N THR A 218 7.58 -2.76 -19.27
CA THR A 218 7.26 -1.33 -19.36
C THR A 218 8.21 -0.63 -20.33
N TYR A 219 9.52 -0.83 -20.16
CA TYR A 219 10.50 -0.20 -21.03
C TYR A 219 10.44 -0.70 -22.47
N ALA A 220 10.20 -2.00 -22.68
CA ALA A 220 10.05 -2.59 -24.01
C ALA A 220 8.82 -2.03 -24.75
N MET A 221 7.70 -1.85 -24.05
CA MET A 221 6.44 -1.38 -24.63
C MET A 221 6.42 0.13 -24.85
N LYS A 222 6.92 0.89 -23.88
CA LYS A 222 6.82 2.35 -23.84
C LYS A 222 8.15 2.98 -23.42
N PRO A 223 9.21 2.85 -24.23
CA PRO A 223 10.47 3.53 -23.96
C PRO A 223 10.33 5.04 -24.18
N GLY A 224 11.23 5.82 -23.60
CA GLY A 224 11.42 7.23 -23.95
C GLY A 224 10.69 8.25 -23.09
N TYR A 225 9.80 7.83 -22.19
CA TYR A 225 9.22 8.68 -21.15
C TYR A 225 10.30 9.28 -20.25
N ASP A 226 10.07 10.48 -19.73
CA ASP A 226 11.00 11.17 -18.82
C ASP A 226 10.95 10.53 -17.43
N TRP A 227 9.76 10.14 -16.99
CA TRP A 227 9.51 9.56 -15.68
C TRP A 227 8.62 8.33 -15.78
N TYR A 228 9.02 7.26 -15.08
CA TYR A 228 8.26 6.03 -14.92
C TYR A 228 7.84 5.96 -13.46
N VAL A 229 6.54 6.02 -13.19
CA VAL A 229 5.96 6.05 -11.85
C VAL A 229 5.27 4.73 -11.60
N PHE A 230 5.75 3.96 -10.64
CA PHE A 230 5.21 2.66 -10.29
C PHE A 230 4.39 2.80 -9.02
N ILE A 231 3.17 2.25 -9.02
CA ILE A 231 2.25 2.26 -7.90
C ILE A 231 1.52 0.92 -7.80
N ASP A 232 0.98 0.61 -6.63
CA ASP A 232 -0.03 -0.43 -6.46
C ASP A 232 -1.43 0.10 -6.79
N ALA A 233 -2.38 -0.79 -7.09
CA ALA A 233 -3.73 -0.42 -7.51
C ALA A 233 -4.61 0.17 -6.40
N ASP A 234 -4.15 0.19 -5.15
CA ASP A 234 -4.76 0.88 -4.00
C ASP A 234 -3.95 2.12 -3.56
N THR A 235 -3.07 2.62 -4.43
CA THR A 235 -2.32 3.86 -4.24
C THR A 235 -2.96 5.00 -5.05
N TYR A 236 -3.25 6.11 -4.40
CA TYR A 236 -3.73 7.33 -5.04
C TYR A 236 -2.57 8.19 -5.52
N VAL A 237 -2.66 8.75 -6.74
CA VAL A 237 -1.68 9.71 -7.28
C VAL A 237 -2.30 11.09 -7.42
N LEU A 238 -1.72 12.06 -6.71
CA LEU A 238 -2.09 13.47 -6.79
C LEU A 238 -1.31 14.17 -7.90
N TRP A 239 -1.92 14.20 -9.10
CA TRP A 239 -1.27 14.62 -10.33
C TRP A 239 -0.74 16.06 -10.36
N PRO A 240 -1.49 17.07 -9.89
CA PRO A 240 -0.98 18.45 -9.82
C PRO A 240 0.34 18.55 -9.05
N ASN A 241 0.44 17.86 -7.93
CA ASN A 241 1.66 17.85 -7.12
C ASN A 241 2.78 17.05 -7.79
N LEU A 242 2.48 15.87 -8.36
CA LEU A 242 3.46 15.04 -9.06
C LEU A 242 4.12 15.80 -10.22
N VAL A 243 3.31 16.42 -11.09
CA VAL A 243 3.80 17.18 -12.25
C VAL A 243 4.62 18.39 -11.80
N GLN A 244 4.15 19.14 -10.79
CA GLN A 244 4.87 20.29 -10.27
C GLN A 244 6.22 19.89 -9.64
N TRP A 245 6.27 18.74 -8.96
CA TRP A 245 7.49 18.23 -8.34
C TRP A 245 8.52 17.76 -9.38
N LEU A 246 8.11 16.86 -10.27
CA LEU A 246 9.00 16.28 -11.27
C LEU A 246 9.51 17.32 -12.27
N GLY A 247 8.75 18.39 -12.52
CA GLY A 247 9.20 19.54 -13.32
C GLY A 247 10.42 20.28 -12.74
N LYS A 248 10.79 20.03 -11.47
CA LYS A 248 11.99 20.60 -10.83
C LYS A 248 13.24 19.72 -11.01
N LEU A 249 13.06 18.49 -11.50
CA LEU A 249 14.12 17.48 -11.59
C LEU A 249 14.53 17.24 -13.05
N LYS A 250 15.70 16.63 -13.24
CA LYS A 250 16.25 16.35 -14.57
C LYS A 250 16.16 14.84 -14.86
N ALA A 251 15.20 14.45 -15.68
CA ALA A 251 14.99 13.05 -16.09
C ALA A 251 16.20 12.38 -16.79
N ASN A 252 17.09 13.18 -17.37
CA ASN A 252 18.33 12.69 -17.98
C ASN A 252 19.44 12.36 -16.96
N LYS A 253 19.20 12.59 -15.66
CA LYS A 253 20.02 12.10 -14.55
C LYS A 253 19.37 10.87 -13.95
N LYS A 254 20.20 9.96 -13.42
CA LYS A 254 19.72 8.73 -12.80
C LYS A 254 19.04 9.07 -11.47
N HIS A 255 17.75 8.72 -11.37
CA HIS A 255 16.95 8.88 -10.17
C HIS A 255 16.14 7.61 -9.94
N TYR A 256 16.15 7.17 -8.69
CA TYR A 256 15.20 6.23 -8.11
C TYR A 256 14.71 6.88 -6.82
N LEU A 257 13.44 7.29 -6.80
CA LEU A 257 12.84 8.12 -5.76
C LEU A 257 11.71 7.35 -5.10
N GLY A 258 11.77 7.15 -3.79
CA GLY A 258 10.71 6.46 -3.06
C GLY A 258 10.73 6.78 -1.56
N SER A 259 9.74 6.25 -0.85
CA SER A 259 9.77 6.21 0.61
C SER A 259 10.71 5.08 1.05
N ILE A 260 11.83 5.42 1.69
CA ILE A 260 12.84 4.41 2.05
C ILE A 260 12.32 3.44 3.11
N THR A 261 12.49 2.15 2.83
CA THR A 261 12.45 1.03 3.78
C THR A 261 13.81 0.33 3.77
N LEU A 262 14.13 -0.40 4.84
CA LEU A 262 15.41 -1.07 5.04
C LEU A 262 15.20 -2.56 5.33
N ILE A 263 15.91 -3.42 4.60
CA ILE A 263 16.01 -4.86 4.89
C ILE A 263 17.49 -5.23 4.81
N ASN A 264 18.03 -5.89 5.83
CA ASN A 264 19.44 -6.30 5.88
C ASN A 264 20.42 -5.16 5.56
N ASN A 265 20.16 -3.96 6.12
CA ASN A 265 20.93 -2.74 5.86
C ASN A 265 20.95 -2.28 4.38
N PHE A 266 20.03 -2.77 3.55
CA PHE A 266 19.85 -2.34 2.17
C PHE A 266 18.58 -1.49 2.03
N SER A 267 18.73 -0.27 1.52
CA SER A 267 17.63 0.67 1.33
C SER A 267 16.94 0.47 -0.01
N PHE A 268 15.61 0.42 0.03
CA PHE A 268 14.75 0.32 -1.15
C PHE A 268 13.52 1.23 -1.01
N GLY A 269 12.86 1.54 -2.12
CA GLY A 269 11.61 2.29 -2.09
C GLY A 269 10.43 1.36 -1.82
N HIS A 270 9.63 1.65 -0.80
CA HIS A 270 8.43 0.89 -0.46
C HIS A 270 7.46 0.85 -1.65
N GLY A 271 7.13 -0.35 -2.13
CA GLY A 271 6.31 -0.59 -3.32
C GLY A 271 4.92 0.03 -3.24
N GLY A 272 4.23 -0.17 -2.12
CA GLY A 272 2.88 0.37 -1.91
C GLY A 272 2.81 1.89 -1.92
N SER A 273 3.80 2.56 -1.30
CA SER A 273 3.92 4.03 -1.37
C SER A 273 4.10 4.53 -2.81
N GLY A 274 4.55 3.64 -3.71
CA GLY A 274 4.96 3.96 -5.06
C GLY A 274 6.40 4.48 -5.12
N TYR A 275 6.95 4.48 -6.33
CA TYR A 275 8.29 4.99 -6.58
C TYR A 275 8.43 5.52 -8.01
N VAL A 276 9.40 6.42 -8.20
CA VAL A 276 9.68 7.06 -9.48
C VAL A 276 11.07 6.68 -9.97
N VAL A 277 11.18 6.26 -11.23
CA VAL A 277 12.44 5.97 -11.90
C VAL A 277 12.58 6.89 -13.10
N SER A 278 13.73 7.56 -13.24
CA SER A 278 13.96 8.47 -14.37
C SER A 278 14.26 7.74 -15.67
N LYS A 279 14.08 8.45 -16.79
CA LYS A 279 14.49 8.01 -18.14
C LYS A 279 15.90 7.46 -18.20
N ALA A 280 16.86 8.17 -17.60
CA ALA A 280 18.25 7.73 -17.61
C ALA A 280 18.44 6.42 -16.85
N ALA A 281 17.77 6.26 -15.69
CA ALA A 281 17.85 5.04 -14.91
C ALA A 281 17.15 3.85 -15.61
N MET A 282 15.93 4.03 -16.13
CA MET A 282 15.21 2.97 -16.85
C MET A 282 15.93 2.54 -18.13
N LYS A 283 16.49 3.49 -18.90
CA LYS A 283 17.27 3.19 -20.09
C LYS A 283 18.54 2.40 -19.75
N ASP A 284 19.22 2.76 -18.67
CA ASP A 284 20.43 2.06 -18.24
C ASP A 284 20.12 0.67 -17.69
N PHE A 285 19.00 0.52 -17.00
CA PHE A 285 18.53 -0.72 -16.41
C PHE A 285 17.96 -1.68 -17.46
N ALA A 286 16.74 -1.44 -17.95
CA ALA A 286 16.06 -2.34 -18.87
C ALA A 286 16.51 -2.16 -20.32
N GLY A 287 16.80 -0.92 -20.73
CA GLY A 287 17.12 -0.62 -22.14
C GLY A 287 18.47 -1.14 -22.62
N LYS A 288 19.48 -1.19 -21.75
CA LYS A 288 20.80 -1.74 -22.07
C LYS A 288 20.96 -3.20 -21.67
N ASN A 289 20.03 -3.75 -20.88
CA ASN A 289 20.08 -5.13 -20.41
C ASN A 289 18.78 -5.87 -20.75
N PRO A 290 18.52 -6.22 -22.02
CA PRO A 290 17.42 -7.11 -22.36
C PRO A 290 17.56 -8.46 -21.64
N GLY A 291 16.46 -8.99 -21.09
CA GLY A 291 16.46 -10.22 -20.28
C GLY A 291 16.94 -10.00 -18.85
N ILE A 292 16.97 -8.76 -18.35
CA ILE A 292 17.37 -8.45 -16.98
C ILE A 292 16.42 -9.10 -15.98
N ALA A 293 15.13 -9.21 -16.30
CA ALA A 293 14.15 -9.78 -15.40
C ALA A 293 14.48 -11.25 -15.05
N ASN A 294 14.81 -12.05 -16.05
CA ASN A 294 15.18 -13.45 -15.82
C ASN A 294 16.45 -13.65 -14.99
N LYS A 295 17.36 -12.68 -14.96
CA LYS A 295 18.57 -12.76 -14.11
C LYS A 295 18.25 -12.74 -12.62
N TYR A 296 17.08 -12.23 -12.24
CA TYR A 296 16.63 -12.12 -10.84
C TYR A 296 15.54 -13.12 -10.47
N ASP A 297 15.04 -13.96 -11.40
CA ASP A 297 13.96 -14.91 -11.12
C ASP A 297 14.35 -15.92 -10.02
N GLU A 298 15.54 -16.51 -10.10
CA GLU A 298 16.04 -17.43 -9.07
C GLU A 298 16.29 -16.72 -7.74
N ARG A 299 16.78 -15.47 -7.77
CA ARG A 299 17.01 -14.70 -6.55
C ARG A 299 15.70 -14.40 -5.83
N ALA A 300 14.64 -14.08 -6.56
CA ALA A 300 13.34 -13.74 -5.99
C ALA A 300 12.75 -14.86 -5.12
N LYS A 301 13.08 -16.13 -5.37
CA LYS A 301 12.65 -17.26 -4.51
C LYS A 301 13.06 -17.09 -3.05
N HIS A 302 14.21 -16.47 -2.81
CA HIS A 302 14.85 -16.35 -1.49
C HIS A 302 14.63 -14.99 -0.82
N GLU A 303 13.83 -14.12 -1.42
CA GLU A 303 13.56 -12.78 -0.90
C GLU A 303 12.10 -12.64 -0.46
N CYS A 304 11.83 -11.64 0.38
CA CYS A 304 10.47 -11.40 0.85
C CYS A 304 9.59 -10.72 -0.19
N CYS A 305 10.17 -9.82 -0.99
CA CYS A 305 9.43 -8.69 -1.53
C CYS A 305 9.97 -8.26 -2.92
N GLY A 306 9.07 -7.95 -3.84
CA GLY A 306 9.43 -7.64 -5.24
C GLY A 306 10.07 -6.26 -5.41
N ASP A 307 9.67 -5.28 -4.60
CA ASP A 307 10.27 -3.95 -4.56
C ASP A 307 11.72 -3.97 -4.05
N TYR A 308 12.00 -4.82 -3.05
CA TYR A 308 13.36 -5.11 -2.59
C TYR A 308 14.22 -5.71 -3.71
N VAL A 309 13.72 -6.74 -4.41
CA VAL A 309 14.40 -7.36 -5.56
C VAL A 309 14.64 -6.34 -6.68
N PHE A 310 13.66 -5.49 -6.98
CA PHE A 310 13.81 -4.43 -7.98
C PHE A 310 14.89 -3.41 -7.59
N ALA A 311 14.91 -2.97 -6.34
CA ALA A 311 15.93 -2.03 -5.87
C ALA A 311 17.34 -2.64 -5.90
N MET A 312 17.49 -3.90 -5.51
CA MET A 312 18.75 -4.64 -5.68
C MET A 312 19.16 -4.71 -7.14
N ALA A 313 18.23 -5.11 -8.02
CA ALA A 313 18.49 -5.23 -9.45
C ALA A 313 18.94 -3.91 -10.07
N LEU A 314 18.29 -2.81 -9.70
CA LEU A 314 18.62 -1.47 -10.16
C LEU A 314 20.00 -1.02 -9.65
N LYS A 315 20.32 -1.35 -8.39
CA LYS A 315 21.61 -1.01 -7.78
C LYS A 315 22.76 -1.78 -8.39
N GLU A 316 22.63 -3.09 -8.54
CA GLU A 316 23.68 -3.97 -9.07
C GLU A 316 23.93 -3.74 -10.56
N THR A 317 22.86 -3.47 -11.32
CA THR A 317 22.95 -3.36 -12.79
C THR A 317 23.29 -1.94 -13.26
N SER A 318 22.85 -0.92 -12.53
CA SER A 318 22.93 0.48 -12.99
C SER A 318 23.52 1.45 -11.97
N SER A 319 23.98 0.94 -10.83
CA SER A 319 24.54 1.71 -9.70
C SER A 319 23.57 2.72 -9.08
N VAL A 320 22.25 2.59 -9.31
CA VAL A 320 21.24 3.52 -8.81
C VAL A 320 20.65 3.02 -7.49
N ALA A 321 20.78 3.82 -6.43
CA ALA A 321 20.16 3.56 -5.13
C ALA A 321 18.89 4.41 -4.95
N VAL A 322 17.99 3.98 -4.05
CA VAL A 322 16.82 4.80 -3.69
C VAL A 322 17.25 6.10 -3.02
N GLN A 323 16.53 7.18 -3.30
CA GLN A 323 16.64 8.46 -2.59
C GLN A 323 15.36 8.71 -1.81
N GLN A 324 15.52 9.14 -0.55
CA GLN A 324 14.39 9.41 0.34
C GLN A 324 13.61 10.63 -0.14
N VAL A 325 12.31 10.42 -0.35
CA VAL A 325 11.37 11.49 -0.73
C VAL A 325 10.09 11.45 0.11
N TRP A 326 10.05 10.65 1.17
CA TRP A 326 9.02 10.77 2.20
C TRP A 326 9.08 12.15 2.87
N PRO A 327 7.95 12.81 3.20
CA PRO A 327 6.56 12.30 3.15
C PRO A 327 5.84 12.54 1.82
N THR A 328 6.52 13.06 0.79
CA THR A 328 5.87 13.38 -0.49
C THR A 328 5.41 12.11 -1.22
N ILE A 329 6.25 11.08 -1.26
CA ILE A 329 5.79 9.71 -1.56
C ILE A 329 5.47 9.04 -0.23
N ASN A 330 4.22 8.60 -0.04
CA ASN A 330 3.69 8.24 1.26
C ASN A 330 2.95 6.89 1.25
N GLY A 331 3.17 6.11 2.31
CA GLY A 331 2.51 4.81 2.55
C GLY A 331 1.20 4.91 3.32
N GLU A 332 0.90 6.09 3.89
CA GLU A 332 -0.29 6.33 4.70
C GLU A 332 -1.43 6.92 3.88
N LYS A 333 -2.64 6.64 4.31
CA LYS A 333 -3.88 7.25 3.82
C LYS A 333 -4.34 8.38 4.73
N PRO A 334 -5.32 9.22 4.32
CA PRO A 334 -5.74 10.36 5.13
C PRO A 334 -6.04 10.03 6.59
N ALA A 335 -6.66 8.88 6.87
CA ALA A 335 -6.98 8.47 8.24
C ALA A 335 -5.75 8.15 9.11
N THR A 336 -4.65 7.67 8.54
CA THR A 336 -3.45 7.22 9.27
C THR A 336 -2.23 8.11 9.03
N LEU A 337 -2.33 9.12 8.17
CA LEU A 337 -1.27 10.09 7.92
C LEU A 337 -0.93 10.85 9.21
N PRO A 338 0.34 10.89 9.67
CA PRO A 338 0.72 11.57 10.90
C PRO A 338 0.79 13.09 10.69
N PHE A 339 -0.27 13.79 11.11
CA PHE A 339 -0.35 15.24 11.04
C PHE A 339 0.37 15.87 12.23
N GLY A 340 1.35 16.75 11.98
CA GLY A 340 2.09 17.39 13.05
C GLY A 340 3.21 18.30 12.54
N PRO A 341 4.04 18.85 13.45
CA PRO A 341 5.07 19.84 13.15
C PRO A 341 6.07 19.44 12.08
N SER A 342 6.32 18.13 11.94
CA SER A 342 7.34 17.60 11.03
C SER A 342 6.96 17.75 9.55
N HIS A 343 5.70 17.50 9.18
CA HIS A 343 5.29 17.40 7.77
C HIS A 343 4.16 18.35 7.35
N TRP A 344 3.65 19.19 8.25
CA TRP A 344 2.49 20.07 8.02
C TRP A 344 2.51 20.82 6.68
N CYS A 345 3.66 21.41 6.33
CA CYS A 345 3.87 22.21 5.12
C CYS A 345 4.59 21.46 3.97
N HIS A 346 4.61 20.13 4.02
CA HIS A 346 5.11 19.30 2.92
C HIS A 346 3.97 18.99 1.94
N PRO A 347 4.27 18.99 0.63
CA PRO A 347 3.37 18.47 -0.38
C PRO A 347 3.38 16.94 -0.36
N ILE A 348 2.25 16.35 -0.72
CA ILE A 348 2.07 14.90 -0.89
C ILE A 348 1.79 14.57 -2.36
N VAL A 349 2.21 13.40 -2.82
CA VAL A 349 2.09 12.95 -4.21
C VAL A 349 1.40 11.60 -4.27
N THR A 350 1.74 10.69 -3.35
CA THR A 350 1.05 9.40 -3.21
C THR A 350 0.52 9.18 -1.81
N MET A 351 -0.54 8.40 -1.72
CA MET A 351 -1.08 7.82 -0.48
C MET A 351 -1.48 6.39 -0.78
N HIS A 352 -1.20 5.46 0.12
CA HIS A 352 -1.39 4.03 -0.11
C HIS A 352 -2.41 3.43 0.85
N HIS A 353 -2.80 2.17 0.60
CA HIS A 353 -3.87 1.45 1.30
C HIS A 353 -5.22 2.15 1.25
N MET A 354 -5.48 2.88 0.17
CA MET A 354 -6.76 3.55 -0.05
C MET A 354 -7.74 2.58 -0.71
N ASN A 355 -8.86 2.34 -0.03
CA ASN A 355 -9.96 1.61 -0.66
C ASN A 355 -10.67 2.48 -1.71
N SER A 356 -11.61 1.89 -2.44
CA SER A 356 -12.33 2.57 -3.52
C SER A 356 -13.12 3.82 -3.06
N GLU A 357 -13.67 3.79 -1.84
CA GLU A 357 -14.38 4.93 -1.26
C GLU A 357 -13.40 6.08 -0.94
N GLU A 358 -12.26 5.76 -0.34
CA GLU A 358 -11.20 6.72 -0.02
C GLU A 358 -10.62 7.35 -1.29
N ILE A 359 -10.36 6.56 -2.36
CA ILE A 359 -9.90 7.07 -3.66
C ILE A 359 -10.95 8.00 -4.27
N SER A 360 -12.22 7.60 -4.30
CA SER A 360 -13.30 8.39 -4.91
C SER A 360 -13.48 9.73 -4.19
N THR A 361 -13.52 9.72 -2.86
CA THR A 361 -13.69 10.93 -2.06
C THR A 361 -12.49 11.86 -2.16
N PHE A 362 -11.27 11.30 -2.21
CA PHE A 362 -10.06 12.09 -2.41
C PHE A 362 -9.98 12.72 -3.80
N TRP A 363 -10.41 12.00 -4.84
CA TRP A 363 -10.53 12.56 -6.18
C TRP A 363 -11.49 13.74 -6.25
N ASP A 364 -12.64 13.65 -5.60
CA ASP A 364 -13.59 14.78 -5.52
C ASP A 364 -12.99 15.99 -4.79
N PHE A 365 -12.22 15.77 -3.73
CA PHE A 365 -11.47 16.83 -3.05
C PHE A 365 -10.41 17.47 -3.95
N GLU A 366 -9.57 16.66 -4.61
CA GLU A 366 -8.56 17.13 -5.55
C GLU A 366 -9.19 17.99 -6.66
N ARG A 367 -10.27 17.51 -7.28
CA ARG A 367 -10.95 18.25 -8.37
C ARG A 367 -11.48 19.59 -7.90
N ARG A 368 -12.16 19.64 -6.75
CA ARG A 368 -12.66 20.90 -6.17
C ARG A 368 -11.51 21.88 -5.90
N ARG A 369 -10.42 21.39 -5.28
CA ARG A 369 -9.23 22.21 -4.98
C ARG A 369 -8.57 22.73 -6.26
N THR A 370 -8.42 21.88 -7.27
CA THR A 370 -7.79 22.20 -8.56
C THR A 370 -8.61 23.21 -9.35
N ALA A 371 -9.94 23.03 -9.42
CA ALA A 371 -10.82 23.99 -10.08
C ALA A 371 -10.81 25.35 -9.37
N LYS A 372 -10.76 25.38 -8.04
CA LYS A 372 -10.61 26.63 -7.27
C LYS A 372 -9.27 27.30 -7.56
N ALA A 373 -8.18 26.52 -7.55
CA ALA A 373 -6.84 27.02 -7.82
C ALA A 373 -6.73 27.64 -9.22
N ALA A 374 -7.28 26.96 -10.23
CA ALA A 374 -7.29 27.43 -11.60
C ALA A 374 -8.04 28.77 -11.76
N LYS A 375 -9.17 28.94 -11.06
CA LYS A 375 -9.96 30.20 -11.08
C LYS A 375 -9.23 31.37 -10.43
N SER A 376 -8.43 31.12 -9.39
CA SER A 376 -7.70 32.17 -8.67
C SER A 376 -6.27 32.39 -9.15
N GLY A 377 -5.77 31.55 -10.07
CA GLY A 377 -4.34 31.52 -10.42
C GLY A 377 -3.44 31.06 -9.28
N ASP A 378 -3.98 30.34 -8.29
CA ASP A 378 -3.20 29.80 -7.19
C ASP A 378 -2.35 28.63 -7.69
N THR A 379 -1.04 28.73 -7.54
CA THR A 379 -0.06 27.71 -7.95
C THR A 379 0.50 26.92 -6.76
N THR A 380 -0.03 27.16 -5.56
CA THR A 380 0.36 26.45 -4.35
C THR A 380 -0.05 24.97 -4.47
N PRO A 381 0.90 24.03 -4.27
CA PRO A 381 0.56 22.61 -4.21
C PRO A 381 -0.38 22.34 -3.05
N LEU A 382 -1.14 21.25 -3.16
CA LEU A 382 -1.90 20.72 -2.03
C LEU A 382 -0.92 20.21 -0.98
N LEU A 383 -1.08 20.65 0.26
CA LEU A 383 -0.19 20.31 1.38
C LEU A 383 -0.84 19.31 2.33
N ILE A 384 -0.03 18.65 3.15
CA ILE A 384 -0.53 17.75 4.20
C ILE A 384 -1.53 18.46 5.13
N LYS A 385 -1.33 19.76 5.45
CA LYS A 385 -2.32 20.56 6.20
C LYS A 385 -3.72 20.64 5.55
N ASP A 386 -3.79 20.58 4.22
CA ASP A 386 -5.06 20.67 3.50
C ASP A 386 -5.85 19.36 3.65
N ILE A 387 -5.14 18.23 3.72
CA ILE A 387 -5.73 16.90 4.00
C ILE A 387 -6.25 16.83 5.44
N TYR A 388 -5.49 17.35 6.42
CA TYR A 388 -5.97 17.46 7.80
C TYR A 388 -7.30 18.22 7.85
N THR A 389 -7.34 19.36 7.17
CA THR A 389 -8.51 20.26 7.17
C THR A 389 -9.73 19.58 6.56
N GLU A 390 -9.55 18.86 5.44
CA GLU A 390 -10.65 18.18 4.75
C GLU A 390 -11.12 16.91 5.48
N TYR A 391 -10.20 16.07 5.94
CA TYR A 391 -10.52 14.70 6.36
C TYR A 391 -10.57 14.47 7.87
N LEU A 392 -9.90 15.31 8.67
CA LEU A 392 -9.73 15.08 10.10
C LEU A 392 -10.39 16.14 10.97
N ALA A 393 -10.21 17.43 10.66
CA ALA A 393 -10.50 18.53 11.58
C ALA A 393 -11.91 18.47 12.20
N SER A 394 -12.94 18.15 11.41
CA SER A 394 -14.33 18.06 11.87
C SER A 394 -14.69 16.75 12.58
N LYS A 395 -13.84 15.72 12.48
CA LYS A 395 -14.07 14.38 13.01
C LYS A 395 -13.35 14.12 14.34
N LEU A 396 -12.42 15.00 14.73
CA LEU A 396 -11.69 14.85 15.98
C LEU A 396 -12.61 15.04 17.19
N GLN A 397 -12.62 14.05 18.06
CA GLN A 397 -13.39 14.03 19.30
C GLN A 397 -12.43 13.73 20.46
N PRO A 398 -12.68 14.23 21.69
CA PRO A 398 -11.77 13.97 22.81
C PRO A 398 -11.61 12.50 23.19
N LYS A 399 -12.65 11.69 22.94
CA LYS A 399 -12.70 10.26 23.27
C LYS A 399 -13.45 9.50 22.18
N ARG A 400 -12.95 8.30 21.85
CA ARG A 400 -13.65 7.32 21.02
C ARG A 400 -13.35 5.91 21.51
N GLU A 401 -14.40 5.14 21.75
CA GLU A 401 -14.33 3.73 22.15
C GLU A 401 -14.22 2.83 20.92
N ASP A 402 -13.68 1.62 21.10
CA ASP A 402 -13.47 0.61 20.05
C ASP A 402 -12.71 1.16 18.84
N TRP A 403 -11.66 1.92 19.13
CA TRP A 403 -10.96 2.70 18.13
C TRP A 403 -9.46 2.75 18.40
N ASP A 404 -8.66 2.49 17.37
CA ASP A 404 -7.21 2.60 17.39
C ASP A 404 -6.77 3.80 16.53
N ASN A 405 -6.37 4.89 17.21
CA ASN A 405 -5.78 6.09 16.61
C ASN A 405 -4.29 5.94 16.28
N LYS A 406 -3.75 4.72 16.32
CA LYS A 406 -2.35 4.39 15.99
C LYS A 406 -1.31 5.03 16.92
N CYS A 407 -1.67 5.35 18.17
CA CYS A 407 -0.68 5.78 19.15
C CYS A 407 0.35 4.70 19.45
N ASP A 408 1.63 5.01 19.26
CA ASP A 408 2.75 4.11 19.54
C ASP A 408 4.11 4.83 19.80
N ASP A 409 4.18 6.17 19.87
CA ASP A 409 5.46 6.89 20.04
C ASP A 409 6.07 6.65 21.44
N ARG A 410 5.23 6.59 22.47
CA ARG A 410 5.66 6.46 23.87
C ARG A 410 4.70 5.63 24.68
N PHE A 411 5.23 4.81 25.57
CA PHE A 411 4.46 3.91 26.42
C PHE A 411 4.55 4.31 27.90
N TYR A 412 3.44 4.15 28.61
CA TYR A 412 3.32 4.23 30.06
C TYR A 412 2.64 2.93 30.52
N LEU A 413 3.43 2.11 31.22
CA LEU A 413 3.08 0.74 31.60
C LEU A 413 3.14 0.60 33.12
N ASP A 414 2.40 -0.36 33.67
CA ASP A 414 2.61 -0.84 35.02
C ASP A 414 3.78 -1.84 35.03
N VAL A 415 4.98 -1.35 35.37
CA VAL A 415 6.19 -2.17 35.49
C VAL A 415 6.38 -2.76 36.89
N GLU A 416 5.54 -2.39 37.85
CA GLU A 416 5.61 -2.92 39.21
C GLU A 416 4.79 -4.21 39.34
N ASP A 417 3.70 -4.33 38.58
CA ASP A 417 2.93 -5.57 38.47
C ASP A 417 3.67 -6.63 37.64
N LYS A 418 4.34 -7.54 38.36
CA LYS A 418 5.09 -8.67 37.79
C LYS A 418 4.24 -9.71 37.07
N SER A 419 2.90 -9.61 37.12
CA SER A 419 2.02 -10.47 36.32
C SER A 419 1.97 -10.04 34.86
N ASN A 420 2.25 -8.77 34.57
CA ASN A 420 2.35 -8.26 33.21
C ASN A 420 3.70 -8.63 32.59
N LYS A 421 3.66 -9.10 31.34
CA LYS A 421 4.86 -9.31 30.53
C LYS A 421 4.87 -8.26 29.43
N TRP A 422 5.87 -7.40 29.47
CA TRP A 422 6.07 -6.33 28.49
C TRP A 422 7.16 -6.73 27.51
N GLU A 423 6.95 -6.44 26.24
CA GLU A 423 7.94 -6.67 25.20
C GLU A 423 9.07 -5.64 25.30
N ASP A 424 10.31 -6.05 24.97
CA ASP A 424 11.51 -5.19 25.09
C ASP A 424 11.36 -3.88 24.29
N TRP A 425 10.69 -3.92 23.14
CA TRP A 425 10.46 -2.73 22.32
C TRP A 425 9.47 -1.75 22.96
N GLN A 426 8.52 -2.22 23.77
CA GLN A 426 7.60 -1.35 24.53
C GLN A 426 8.35 -0.66 25.66
N LEU A 427 9.17 -1.43 26.40
CA LEU A 427 10.03 -0.92 27.47
C LEU A 427 11.03 0.11 26.93
N GLY A 428 11.60 -0.14 25.74
CA GLY A 428 12.51 0.77 25.05
C GLY A 428 11.88 2.11 24.64
N ARG A 429 10.55 2.20 24.57
CA ARG A 429 9.80 3.42 24.27
C ARG A 429 9.21 4.09 25.52
N MET A 430 9.57 3.63 26.72
CA MET A 430 9.28 4.34 27.96
C MET A 430 10.37 5.38 28.23
N LYS A 431 10.02 6.48 28.91
CA LYS A 431 11.04 7.38 29.45
C LYS A 431 11.52 6.86 30.83
N PRO A 432 12.66 7.34 31.35
CA PRO A 432 13.09 6.96 32.70
C PRO A 432 12.06 7.37 33.76
N TYR A 433 11.67 6.46 34.66
CA TYR A 433 10.62 6.71 35.67
C TYR A 433 10.86 7.95 36.55
N LYS A 434 12.12 8.26 36.84
CA LYS A 434 12.53 9.47 37.59
C LYS A 434 12.12 10.78 36.91
N GLU A 435 11.86 10.75 35.61
CA GLU A 435 11.47 11.91 34.78
C GLU A 435 9.95 12.05 34.65
N TYR A 436 9.17 11.15 35.27
CA TYR A 436 7.71 11.20 35.22
C TYR A 436 7.20 12.31 36.15
N ASN A 437 6.32 13.15 35.63
CA ASN A 437 5.52 14.05 36.46
C ASN A 437 4.42 13.28 37.23
N ALA A 438 3.65 13.97 38.06
CA ALA A 438 2.63 13.33 38.91
C ALA A 438 1.49 12.65 38.12
N PHE A 439 1.15 13.15 36.92
CA PHE A 439 0.11 12.58 36.07
C PHE A 439 0.63 11.37 35.30
N GLU A 440 1.85 11.45 34.77
CA GLU A 440 2.49 10.37 34.01
C GLU A 440 2.68 9.10 34.82
N LYS A 441 2.95 9.22 36.13
CA LYS A 441 3.01 8.06 37.05
C LYS A 441 1.70 7.28 37.14
N LYS A 442 0.59 7.93 36.81
CA LYS A 442 -0.76 7.37 36.86
C LYS A 442 -1.32 7.05 35.47
N ALA A 443 -0.63 7.41 34.40
CA ALA A 443 -1.17 7.34 33.03
C ALA A 443 -1.69 5.95 32.65
N HIS A 444 -1.06 4.89 33.16
CA HIS A 444 -1.45 3.50 32.90
C HIS A 444 -2.70 3.04 33.67
N LEU A 445 -3.21 3.81 34.64
CA LEU A 445 -4.29 3.36 35.53
C LEU A 445 -5.67 3.39 34.86
N SER A 446 -5.94 4.38 34.00
CA SER A 446 -7.23 4.54 33.33
C SER A 446 -7.10 5.38 32.06
N PHE A 447 -8.15 5.40 31.23
CA PHE A 447 -8.22 6.31 30.08
C PHE A 447 -8.16 7.78 30.52
N GLU A 448 -8.85 8.12 31.61
CA GLU A 448 -8.88 9.48 32.17
C GLU A 448 -7.51 9.90 32.72
N ASP A 449 -6.77 9.01 33.38
CA ASP A 449 -5.41 9.30 33.83
C ASP A 449 -4.43 9.43 32.65
N CYS A 450 -4.60 8.60 31.61
CA CYS A 450 -3.85 8.71 30.35
C CYS A 450 -4.11 10.07 29.67
N ALA A 451 -5.37 10.52 29.64
CA ALA A 451 -5.76 11.84 29.15
C ALA A 451 -5.10 12.97 29.95
N ALA A 452 -5.21 12.93 31.29
CA ALA A 452 -4.63 13.93 32.17
C ALA A 452 -3.10 14.02 32.05
N ALA A 453 -2.44 12.87 31.86
CA ALA A 453 -1.01 12.83 31.59
C ALA A 453 -0.66 13.49 30.24
N CYS A 454 -1.41 13.21 29.18
CA CYS A 454 -1.21 13.88 27.88
C CYS A 454 -1.42 15.40 27.98
N GLU A 455 -2.49 15.84 28.66
CA GLU A 455 -2.80 17.27 28.88
C GLU A 455 -1.68 17.99 29.66
N SER A 456 -1.02 17.28 30.58
CA SER A 456 0.09 17.84 31.37
C SER A 456 1.38 18.09 30.57
N LEU A 457 1.49 17.50 29.37
CA LEU A 457 2.68 17.57 28.52
C LEU A 457 2.51 18.58 27.37
N PRO A 458 3.62 19.16 26.87
CA PRO A 458 3.58 20.04 25.70
C PRO A 458 3.21 19.29 24.41
N GLU A 459 2.82 20.06 23.39
CA GLU A 459 2.49 19.60 22.04
C GLU A 459 3.63 18.85 21.33
N THR A 460 4.88 19.09 21.72
CA THR A 460 6.05 18.34 21.23
C THR A 460 6.13 16.92 21.77
N GLU A 461 5.33 16.59 22.78
CA GLU A 461 5.34 15.30 23.46
C GLU A 461 4.01 14.55 23.37
N CYS A 462 2.87 15.25 23.40
CA CYS A 462 1.57 14.58 23.25
C CYS A 462 0.50 15.48 22.60
N PHE A 463 -0.06 14.99 21.49
CA PHE A 463 -1.33 15.47 20.92
C PHE A 463 -2.47 14.48 21.11
N GLN A 464 -2.16 13.19 21.05
CA GLN A 464 -3.14 12.13 21.11
C GLN A 464 -2.64 10.99 22.00
N TYR A 465 -3.58 10.23 22.54
CA TYR A 465 -3.33 9.16 23.46
C TYR A 465 -4.27 7.98 23.18
N LYS A 466 -3.86 6.79 23.60
CA LYS A 466 -4.63 5.56 23.50
C LYS A 466 -4.49 4.80 24.80
N TYR A 467 -5.57 4.21 25.27
CA TYR A 467 -5.60 3.36 26.44
C TYR A 467 -6.13 1.98 26.09
N GLN A 468 -5.46 0.94 26.57
CA GLN A 468 -5.89 -0.44 26.45
C GLN A 468 -5.34 -1.23 27.64
N LYS A 469 -6.22 -1.75 28.51
CA LYS A 469 -5.89 -2.60 29.69
C LYS A 469 -4.53 -2.32 30.34
N GLY A 470 -4.43 -1.20 31.06
CA GLY A 470 -3.19 -0.88 31.79
C GLY A 470 -2.05 -0.34 30.92
N ILE A 471 -2.28 -0.12 29.63
CA ILE A 471 -1.30 0.43 28.69
C ILE A 471 -1.80 1.80 28.25
N CYS A 472 -1.03 2.84 28.54
CA CYS A 472 -1.25 4.16 27.97
C CYS A 472 -0.16 4.47 26.94
N MET A 473 -0.57 4.88 25.74
CA MET A 473 0.31 5.18 24.60
C MET A 473 0.07 6.59 24.11
N PHE A 474 1.12 7.35 23.86
CA PHE A 474 1.04 8.70 23.30
C PHE A 474 1.58 8.75 21.88
N SER A 475 1.12 9.75 21.11
CA SER A 475 1.77 10.19 19.88
C SER A 475 1.92 11.70 19.79
N ARG A 476 3.01 12.10 19.13
CA ARG A 476 3.40 13.49 18.83
C ARG A 476 2.83 14.00 17.52
N SER A 477 2.01 13.19 16.87
CA SER A 477 1.27 13.50 15.65
C SER A 477 -0.19 13.12 15.84
N VAL A 478 -1.06 13.79 15.11
CA VAL A 478 -2.51 13.56 15.10
C VAL A 478 -2.82 12.61 13.94
N MET A 479 -3.55 11.54 14.21
CA MET A 479 -4.05 10.56 13.26
C MET A 479 -5.50 10.24 13.65
N LEU A 480 -6.35 9.96 12.67
CA LEU A 480 -7.70 9.51 12.96
C LEU A 480 -7.70 8.03 13.32
N GLY A 481 -6.97 7.18 12.58
CA GLY A 481 -6.92 5.75 12.80
C GLY A 481 -8.14 5.00 12.29
N LYS A 482 -8.50 3.89 12.95
CA LYS A 482 -9.51 2.94 12.47
C LYS A 482 -10.34 2.34 13.61
N PRO A 483 -11.57 1.86 13.32
CA PRO A 483 -12.30 1.05 14.28
C PRO A 483 -11.58 -0.27 14.52
N VAL A 484 -11.66 -0.79 15.75
CA VAL A 484 -11.14 -2.10 16.13
C VAL A 484 -12.20 -2.86 16.90
N LYS A 485 -12.15 -4.19 16.82
CA LYS A 485 -12.98 -5.02 17.71
C LYS A 485 -12.36 -5.01 19.11
N GLU A 486 -13.19 -5.32 20.10
CA GLU A 486 -12.68 -5.67 21.43
C GLU A 486 -11.70 -6.83 21.31
N ASP A 487 -10.55 -6.70 21.96
CA ASP A 487 -9.56 -7.76 22.05
C ASP A 487 -9.93 -8.71 23.19
N GLU A 488 -9.89 -10.03 22.95
CA GLU A 488 -10.29 -11.02 23.97
C GLU A 488 -9.41 -10.96 25.23
N GLU A 489 -8.13 -10.58 25.08
CA GLU A 489 -7.18 -10.52 26.17
C GLU A 489 -7.02 -9.09 26.71
N LEU A 490 -6.93 -8.10 25.81
CA LEU A 490 -6.63 -6.71 26.12
C LEU A 490 -7.88 -5.82 26.25
N GLY A 491 -9.06 -6.35 25.97
CA GLY A 491 -10.35 -5.64 26.08
C GLY A 491 -10.48 -4.47 25.09
N HIS A 492 -11.34 -3.51 25.47
CA HIS A 492 -11.63 -2.34 24.65
C HIS A 492 -10.41 -1.44 24.46
N THR A 493 -10.21 -1.00 23.21
CA THR A 493 -9.24 0.05 22.88
C THR A 493 -9.95 1.40 22.85
N ILE A 494 -9.48 2.36 23.67
CA ILE A 494 -10.05 3.70 23.74
C ILE A 494 -9.02 4.70 23.24
N SER A 495 -9.37 5.44 22.20
CA SER A 495 -8.56 6.51 21.63
C SER A 495 -8.99 7.87 22.13
N GLY A 496 -8.04 8.77 22.35
CA GLY A 496 -8.27 10.13 22.77
C GLY A 496 -7.37 11.14 22.04
N TRP A 497 -7.88 12.36 21.93
CA TRP A 497 -7.19 13.48 21.30
C TRP A 497 -7.34 14.70 22.19
N ASP A 498 -6.24 15.40 22.45
CA ASP A 498 -6.29 16.69 23.13
C ASP A 498 -6.71 17.77 22.12
N VAL A 499 -8.01 17.78 21.79
CA VAL A 499 -8.58 18.62 20.72
C VAL A 499 -8.27 20.11 20.96
N LYS A 500 -8.28 20.56 22.22
CA LYS A 500 -7.96 21.95 22.57
C LYS A 500 -6.52 22.29 22.22
N LYS A 501 -5.57 21.42 22.59
CA LYS A 501 -4.15 21.59 22.26
C LYS A 501 -3.92 21.52 20.76
N ILE A 502 -4.53 20.56 20.07
CA ILE A 502 -4.45 20.41 18.62
C ILE A 502 -4.97 21.67 17.91
N ASP A 503 -6.17 22.14 18.26
CA ASP A 503 -6.76 23.34 17.66
C ASP A 503 -5.89 24.58 17.87
N LYS A 504 -5.32 24.73 19.07
CA LYS A 504 -4.39 25.83 19.38
C LYS A 504 -3.16 25.74 18.49
N TRP A 505 -2.57 24.56 18.36
CA TRP A 505 -1.40 24.32 17.53
C TRP A 505 -1.67 24.59 16.04
N VAL A 506 -2.78 24.06 15.50
CA VAL A 506 -3.21 24.27 14.10
C VAL A 506 -3.38 25.77 13.81
N LYS A 507 -4.06 26.51 14.69
CA LYS A 507 -4.24 27.96 14.56
C LYS A 507 -2.91 28.71 14.58
N ALA A 508 -1.96 28.27 15.40
CA ALA A 508 -0.64 28.89 15.49
C ALA A 508 0.21 28.68 14.22
N GLN A 509 0.00 27.59 13.46
CA GLN A 509 0.73 27.35 12.21
C GLN A 509 0.34 28.34 11.10
N GLY A 510 -0.95 28.68 11.00
CA GLY A 510 -1.47 29.55 9.95
C GLY A 510 -1.16 29.04 8.53
N GLU A 511 -0.89 29.97 7.61
CA GLU A 511 -0.48 29.62 6.24
C GLU A 511 1.00 29.24 6.16
N CYS A 512 1.28 28.21 5.35
CA CYS A 512 2.64 27.72 5.14
C CYS A 512 3.48 28.72 4.35
N LYS A 513 4.40 29.39 5.04
CA LYS A 513 5.31 30.39 4.42
C LYS A 513 6.37 29.76 3.51
N LYS A 514 6.77 28.52 3.79
CA LYS A 514 7.74 27.75 3.00
C LYS A 514 7.15 26.37 2.70
N ILE A 515 7.20 25.99 1.43
CA ILE A 515 6.83 24.65 0.97
C ILE A 515 8.09 23.79 0.94
N HIS A 516 8.03 22.61 1.55
CA HIS A 516 9.17 21.71 1.70
C HIS A 516 9.10 20.57 0.69
N TRP A 517 9.55 20.84 -0.54
CA TRP A 517 9.76 19.78 -1.54
C TRP A 517 10.97 18.89 -1.15
N PRO A 518 10.96 17.59 -1.50
CA PRO A 518 12.11 16.71 -1.26
C PRO A 518 13.39 17.22 -1.93
N GLU A 519 14.51 17.16 -1.21
CA GLU A 519 15.83 17.44 -1.74
C GLU A 519 16.39 16.18 -2.43
N VAL A 520 16.53 16.23 -3.75
CA VAL A 520 16.98 15.10 -4.57
C VAL A 520 18.34 15.41 -5.19
N LYS A 521 19.29 14.48 -5.11
CA LYS A 521 20.62 14.62 -5.72
C LYS A 521 20.70 13.73 -6.97
N ALA A 522 21.32 14.25 -8.03
CA ALA A 522 21.60 13.42 -9.20
C ALA A 522 22.63 12.34 -8.84
N GLN A 523 22.37 11.09 -9.22
CA GLN A 523 23.36 10.01 -9.09
C GLN A 523 24.22 9.96 -10.35
N SER A 524 25.52 9.72 -10.16
CA SER A 524 26.54 9.66 -11.21
C SER A 524 26.44 8.40 -12.05
#